data_AF-A0A6A7WBH6-F1
#
_entry.id   AF-A0A6A7WBH6-F1
#
_cell.length_a   1.000
_cell.length_b   1.000
_cell.length_c   1.000
_cell.angle_alpha   90.00
_cell.angle_beta   90.00
_cell.angle_gamma   90.00
#
_symmetry.space_group_name_H-M   'P 1'
#
loop_
_entity.id
_entity.type
_entity.pdbx_description
1 polymer ?
#
loop_
_entity_poly.entity_id
_entity_poly.type
_entity_poly.pdbx_seq_one_letter_code
_entity_poly.pdbx_strand_id
1 'polypeptide(L)'
;MSMKNILTIILCIFPSLLWGQNIDVSKYFSHTFDNSFVKSKYGKFKGQFLKGKCNGMGVLQMKDNSLYVGDFMNGEITGYGIKIATNGKQVLSNCPGAMIYIGNWNKGQKSGIGTCYDNEGKVVYHGNFLADKPTATYPAQASQADKLFSIIELSDGGAFIGETKQGIPNGLGLVLMKNGDLCQSDYKNGERCGIGLYLTSDGNWETLSFENGKSYTITSSENYNQIDNQRKQMVREAWAKAGKELAGLSTQLVENVSNIYSIANGKSVSNSSANISSITTSDVPVSNDNNSAKAQNTKNNTQMSMSDQVNYNSLRNTYNKWASDLMQMKNANGQYQNGFKASDKKHAQNEMKRIRKSAMQKWNKEIPYNSIEDW
;
A
#
# COMPACT_ATOMS: atom_id res chain seq x y z
N MET A 1 -11.07 -23.15 15.26
CA MET A 1 -10.46 -23.52 16.55
C MET A 1 -10.23 -22.22 17.31
N SER A 2 -10.90 -22.05 18.44
CA SER A 2 -11.07 -20.75 19.13
C SER A 2 -9.74 -20.18 19.63
N MET A 3 -9.42 -18.94 19.25
CA MET A 3 -8.38 -18.08 19.85
C MET A 3 -8.72 -17.78 21.32
N LYS A 4 -8.43 -18.72 22.21
CA LYS A 4 -8.41 -18.50 23.66
C LYS A 4 -7.12 -19.13 24.16
N ASN A 5 -6.34 -18.33 24.88
CA ASN A 5 -5.01 -18.62 25.45
C ASN A 5 -3.85 -18.09 24.60
N ILE A 6 -3.85 -16.76 24.35
CA ILE A 6 -2.58 -16.05 24.15
C ILE A 6 -1.87 -16.09 25.51
N LEU A 7 -0.78 -16.86 25.54
CA LEU A 7 0.07 -17.15 26.69
C LEU A 7 0.33 -15.90 27.54
N THR A 8 -0.08 -15.96 28.81
CA THR A 8 0.55 -15.19 29.88
C THR A 8 1.98 -15.70 29.97
N ILE A 9 2.97 -14.89 29.55
CA ILE A 9 4.39 -15.21 29.72
C ILE A 9 4.67 -15.16 31.22
N ILE A 10 4.52 -16.31 31.90
CA ILE A 10 4.96 -16.46 33.29
C ILE A 10 6.48 -16.56 33.21
N LEU A 11 7.14 -15.44 33.49
CA LEU A 11 8.58 -15.27 33.48
C LEU A 11 9.18 -16.05 34.67
N CYS A 12 9.43 -17.35 34.51
CA CYS A 12 10.30 -18.07 35.44
C CYS A 12 11.74 -17.62 35.18
N ILE A 13 12.14 -16.52 35.82
CA ILE A 13 13.53 -16.05 35.84
C ILE A 13 14.34 -17.12 36.56
N PHE A 14 14.99 -18.02 35.82
CA PHE A 14 16.14 -18.74 36.36
C PHE A 14 17.34 -17.79 36.31
N PRO A 15 17.91 -17.39 37.46
CA PRO A 15 19.14 -16.62 37.49
C PRO A 15 20.29 -17.59 37.19
N SER A 16 20.46 -17.99 35.93
CA SER A 16 21.63 -18.74 35.49
C SER A 16 22.42 -17.91 34.48
N LEU A 17 23.55 -17.43 34.98
CA LEU A 17 24.70 -16.87 34.27
C LEU A 17 24.52 -15.52 33.57
N LEU A 18 24.70 -14.47 34.38
CA LEU A 18 25.50 -13.31 33.99
C LEU A 18 26.82 -13.81 33.40
N TRP A 19 26.98 -13.80 32.07
CA TRP A 19 28.18 -13.46 31.28
C TRP A 19 27.83 -13.58 29.79
N GLY A 20 28.33 -12.65 28.98
CA GLY A 20 27.87 -12.31 27.62
C GLY A 20 27.54 -13.52 26.76
N GLN A 21 26.25 -13.73 26.51
CA GLN A 21 25.82 -14.64 25.46
C GLN A 21 26.03 -13.95 24.12
N ASN A 22 26.82 -14.56 23.25
CA ASN A 22 26.87 -14.17 21.85
C ASN A 22 25.45 -14.34 21.27
N ILE A 23 24.85 -13.24 20.81
CA ILE A 23 23.56 -13.23 20.17
C ILE A 23 23.69 -13.94 18.82
N ASP A 24 23.19 -15.16 18.77
CA ASP A 24 22.96 -15.89 17.53
C ASP A 24 21.48 -16.28 17.43
N VAL A 25 20.76 -15.55 16.58
CA VAL A 25 19.33 -15.79 16.36
C VAL A 25 19.06 -16.88 15.32
N SER A 26 20.09 -17.39 14.64
CA SER A 26 19.94 -18.23 13.44
C SER A 26 19.15 -19.51 13.72
N LYS A 27 19.35 -20.12 14.90
CA LYS A 27 18.64 -21.34 15.32
C LYS A 27 17.13 -21.13 15.51
N TYR A 28 16.71 -19.92 15.87
CA TYR A 28 15.30 -19.61 16.08
C TYR A 28 14.61 -19.38 14.74
N PHE A 29 15.23 -18.61 13.85
CA PHE A 29 14.63 -18.28 12.56
C PHE A 29 14.83 -19.34 11.47
N SER A 30 15.48 -20.47 11.78
CA SER A 30 15.79 -21.53 10.79
C SER A 30 14.55 -22.01 10.04
N HIS A 31 13.43 -22.15 10.75
CA HIS A 31 12.17 -22.66 10.20
C HIS A 31 11.18 -21.57 9.78
N THR A 32 11.49 -20.29 10.04
CA THR A 32 10.58 -19.17 9.73
C THR A 32 10.24 -19.10 8.23
N PHE A 33 11.10 -19.61 7.34
CA PHE A 33 10.93 -19.52 5.89
C PHE A 33 10.76 -20.87 5.17
N ASP A 34 10.53 -21.96 5.91
CA ASP A 34 10.44 -23.30 5.31
C ASP A 34 9.13 -23.52 4.56
N ASN A 35 7.99 -23.18 5.19
CA ASN A 35 6.66 -23.51 4.64
C ASN A 35 6.20 -22.55 3.53
N SER A 36 6.48 -21.25 3.69
CA SER A 36 6.00 -20.21 2.78
C SER A 36 6.94 -19.02 2.77
N PHE A 37 7.00 -18.31 1.66
CA PHE A 37 7.61 -16.98 1.53
C PHE A 37 7.33 -16.44 0.13
N VAL A 38 7.49 -15.13 -0.03
CA VAL A 38 7.51 -14.48 -1.35
C VAL A 38 8.89 -13.91 -1.60
N LYS A 39 9.38 -14.01 -2.83
CA LYS A 39 10.63 -13.34 -3.23
C LYS A 39 10.38 -11.84 -3.32
N SER A 40 11.20 -11.06 -2.64
CA SER A 40 11.21 -9.60 -2.70
C SER A 40 12.52 -9.09 -3.30
N LYS A 41 12.62 -7.76 -3.49
CA LYS A 41 13.86 -7.06 -3.87
C LYS A 41 15.05 -7.44 -2.98
N TYR A 42 14.81 -7.59 -1.68
CA TYR A 42 15.84 -7.76 -0.66
C TYR A 42 16.12 -9.21 -0.27
N GLY A 43 15.19 -10.14 -0.52
CA GLY A 43 15.33 -11.54 -0.12
C GLY A 43 13.96 -12.23 0.06
N LYS A 44 13.90 -13.25 0.93
CA LYS A 44 12.66 -13.99 1.23
C LYS A 44 11.84 -13.20 2.24
N PHE A 45 10.59 -12.89 1.91
CA PHE A 45 9.70 -12.07 2.72
C PHE A 45 8.44 -12.85 3.14
N LYS A 46 8.00 -12.59 4.36
CA LYS A 46 6.68 -12.95 4.90
C LYS A 46 6.06 -11.75 5.58
N GLY A 47 4.75 -11.57 5.43
CA GLY A 47 4.02 -10.51 6.10
C GLY A 47 3.00 -9.85 5.19
N GLN A 48 2.79 -8.56 5.41
CA GLN A 48 1.71 -7.82 4.81
C GLN A 48 2.03 -7.40 3.36
N PHE A 49 0.99 -7.39 2.53
CA PHE A 49 1.07 -6.97 1.13
C PHE A 49 0.01 -5.93 0.82
N LEU A 50 0.30 -5.06 -0.13
CA LEU A 50 -0.67 -4.19 -0.77
C LEU A 50 -0.40 -4.17 -2.28
N LYS A 51 -1.40 -4.51 -3.10
CA LYS A 51 -1.30 -4.53 -4.57
C LYS A 51 -0.09 -5.34 -5.08
N GLY A 52 0.18 -6.49 -4.44
CA GLY A 52 1.26 -7.40 -4.82
C GLY A 52 2.66 -6.95 -4.41
N LYS A 53 2.80 -5.88 -3.62
CA LYS A 53 4.07 -5.43 -3.04
C LYS A 53 4.04 -5.57 -1.53
N CYS A 54 5.18 -5.90 -0.91
CA CYS A 54 5.34 -5.88 0.54
C CYS A 54 4.97 -4.49 1.08
N ASN A 55 4.03 -4.43 2.02
CA ASN A 55 3.49 -3.18 2.53
C ASN A 55 2.86 -3.43 3.91
N GLY A 56 3.24 -2.64 4.91
CA GLY A 56 2.95 -2.91 6.32
C GLY A 56 4.08 -3.70 6.99
N MET A 57 3.77 -4.41 8.08
CA MET A 57 4.75 -5.16 8.86
C MET A 57 5.12 -6.49 8.21
N GLY A 58 6.37 -6.92 8.39
CA GLY A 58 6.81 -8.25 7.96
C GLY A 58 8.21 -8.64 8.40
N VAL A 59 8.56 -9.87 8.04
CA VAL A 59 9.84 -10.53 8.34
C VAL A 59 10.53 -10.84 7.02
N LEU A 60 11.81 -10.48 6.92
CA LEU A 60 12.62 -10.57 5.72
C LEU A 60 13.96 -11.24 6.04
N GLN A 61 14.23 -12.38 5.42
CA GLN A 61 15.59 -12.92 5.32
C GLN A 61 16.24 -12.31 4.08
N MET A 62 17.23 -11.45 4.33
CA MET A 62 18.00 -10.78 3.28
C MET A 62 18.92 -11.78 2.57
N LYS A 63 19.43 -11.39 1.39
CA LYS A 63 20.34 -12.23 0.58
C LYS A 63 21.67 -12.57 1.28
N ASP A 64 22.09 -11.74 2.23
CA ASP A 64 23.26 -11.96 3.08
C ASP A 64 22.93 -12.81 4.33
N ASN A 65 21.73 -13.39 4.38
CA ASN A 65 21.12 -14.11 5.50
C ASN A 65 20.79 -13.28 6.74
N SER A 66 21.10 -11.97 6.76
CA SER A 66 20.64 -11.10 7.85
C SER A 66 19.11 -11.03 7.87
N LEU A 67 18.56 -10.80 9.06
CA LEU A 67 17.12 -10.72 9.27
C LEU A 67 16.71 -9.28 9.45
N TYR A 68 15.59 -8.91 8.84
CA TYR A 68 14.90 -7.66 9.10
C TYR A 68 13.46 -7.96 9.51
N VAL A 69 13.01 -7.31 10.59
CA VAL A 69 11.63 -7.38 11.06
C VAL A 69 11.14 -5.96 11.31
N GLY A 70 10.09 -5.53 10.62
CA GLY A 70 9.61 -4.16 10.71
C GLY A 70 8.74 -3.74 9.54
N ASP A 71 8.68 -2.44 9.30
CA ASP A 71 7.75 -1.88 8.32
C ASP A 71 8.29 -1.89 6.88
N PHE A 72 7.36 -2.01 5.94
CA PHE A 72 7.55 -1.95 4.51
C PHE A 72 6.54 -1.01 3.88
N MET A 73 6.94 -0.31 2.82
CA MET A 73 6.03 0.47 2.01
C MET A 73 6.42 0.34 0.54
N ASN A 74 5.47 -0.10 -0.28
CA ASN A 74 5.66 -0.27 -1.73
C ASN A 74 6.88 -1.14 -2.10
N GLY A 75 7.18 -2.15 -1.30
CA GLY A 75 8.32 -3.06 -1.49
C GLY A 75 9.65 -2.54 -0.95
N GLU A 76 9.67 -1.36 -0.31
CA GLU A 76 10.85 -0.77 0.30
C GLU A 76 10.81 -0.93 1.83
N ILE A 77 11.97 -1.19 2.44
CA ILE A 77 12.17 -1.15 3.89
C ILE A 77 12.04 0.30 4.36
N THR A 78 11.17 0.58 5.32
CA THR A 78 10.89 1.93 5.83
C THR A 78 10.39 1.85 7.27
N GLY A 79 10.05 2.98 7.89
CA GLY A 79 9.33 3.00 9.17
C GLY A 79 10.23 2.62 10.32
N TYR A 80 9.77 1.77 11.23
CA TYR A 80 10.56 1.29 12.37
C TYR A 80 10.80 -0.22 12.26
N GLY A 81 11.97 -0.68 12.69
CA GLY A 81 12.29 -2.10 12.60
C GLY A 81 13.65 -2.49 13.17
N ILE A 82 13.81 -3.80 13.32
CA ILE A 82 15.03 -4.46 13.78
C ILE A 82 15.73 -5.08 12.58
N LYS A 83 17.05 -4.83 12.45
CA LYS A 83 17.94 -5.64 11.60
C LYS A 83 18.94 -6.39 12.47
N ILE A 84 19.03 -7.70 12.29
CA ILE A 84 19.92 -8.61 13.02
C ILE A 84 20.87 -9.27 12.02
N ALA A 85 22.17 -9.07 12.20
CA ALA A 85 23.19 -9.80 11.47
C ALA A 85 23.21 -11.27 11.94
N THR A 86 23.28 -12.22 11.01
CA THR A 86 23.37 -13.66 11.30
C THR A 86 24.74 -14.19 10.88
N ASN A 87 25.17 -15.32 11.44
CA ASN A 87 26.43 -16.01 11.12
C ASN A 87 27.71 -15.20 11.43
N GLY A 88 27.68 -14.28 12.41
CA GLY A 88 28.88 -13.60 12.92
C GLY A 88 29.60 -12.65 11.95
N LYS A 89 29.06 -12.40 10.75
CA LYS A 89 29.60 -11.38 9.83
C LYS A 89 29.05 -10.01 10.20
N GLN A 90 29.90 -8.98 10.21
CA GLN A 90 29.46 -7.60 10.36
C GLN A 90 28.70 -7.17 9.10
N VAL A 91 27.37 -7.08 9.18
CA VAL A 91 26.47 -6.74 8.07
C VAL A 91 25.89 -5.32 8.20
N LEU A 92 26.09 -4.66 9.33
CA LEU A 92 25.57 -3.32 9.58
C LEU A 92 26.55 -2.24 9.11
N SER A 93 26.27 -1.67 7.93
CA SER A 93 26.99 -0.52 7.39
C SER A 93 26.99 0.66 8.37
N ASN A 94 28.11 1.38 8.47
CA ASN A 94 28.28 2.58 9.30
C ASN A 94 28.05 2.39 10.82
N CYS A 95 28.02 1.14 11.31
CA CYS A 95 27.91 0.79 12.72
C CYS A 95 28.96 -0.26 13.10
N PRO A 96 30.26 0.07 13.10
CA PRO A 96 31.32 -0.90 13.40
C PRO A 96 31.16 -1.48 14.80
N GLY A 97 31.27 -2.80 14.92
CA GLY A 97 31.08 -3.55 16.16
C GLY A 97 29.62 -3.91 16.47
N ALA A 98 28.65 -3.35 15.75
CA ALA A 98 27.24 -3.68 15.94
C ALA A 98 26.81 -4.91 15.13
N MET A 99 26.01 -5.77 15.77
CA MET A 99 25.29 -6.87 15.13
C MET A 99 23.80 -6.61 14.99
N ILE A 100 23.23 -5.74 15.83
CA ILE A 100 21.81 -5.40 15.81
C ILE A 100 21.63 -3.90 15.64
N TYR A 101 20.65 -3.51 14.82
CA TYR A 101 20.14 -2.15 14.76
C TYR A 101 18.64 -2.17 14.97
N ILE A 102 18.15 -1.31 15.86
CA ILE A 102 16.72 -1.06 16.09
C ILE A 102 16.49 0.42 15.92
N GLY A 103 15.62 0.83 15.00
CA GLY A 103 15.40 2.25 14.76
C GLY A 103 14.60 2.53 13.52
N ASN A 104 14.59 3.81 13.11
CA ASN A 104 13.90 4.18 11.90
C ASN A 104 14.69 3.81 10.64
N TRP A 105 13.95 3.55 9.57
CA TRP A 105 14.42 3.20 8.25
C TRP A 105 13.74 4.06 7.19
N ASN A 106 14.48 4.42 6.15
CA ASN A 106 13.95 5.09 4.97
C ASN A 106 14.60 4.51 3.72
N LYS A 107 13.79 3.82 2.89
CA LYS A 107 14.25 3.15 1.65
C LYS A 107 15.48 2.25 1.87
N GLY A 108 15.46 1.47 2.94
CA GLY A 108 16.53 0.52 3.29
C GLY A 108 17.77 1.14 3.94
N GLN A 109 17.78 2.43 4.22
CA GLN A 109 18.86 3.11 4.97
C GLN A 109 18.42 3.42 6.39
N LYS A 110 19.34 3.32 7.36
CA LYS A 110 19.08 3.79 8.73
C LYS A 110 18.78 5.30 8.70
N SER A 111 17.78 5.72 9.46
CA SER A 111 17.33 7.11 9.54
C SER A 111 16.77 7.40 10.92
N GLY A 112 16.50 8.67 11.23
CA GLY A 112 15.81 9.04 12.48
C GLY A 112 16.55 8.53 13.72
N ILE A 113 15.81 8.19 14.77
CA ILE A 113 16.40 7.68 16.00
C ILE A 113 16.65 6.18 15.87
N GLY A 114 17.80 5.72 16.34
CA GLY A 114 18.13 4.30 16.37
C GLY A 114 19.16 3.92 17.44
N THR A 115 19.18 2.64 17.77
CA THR A 115 20.10 2.01 18.72
C THR A 115 20.84 0.87 18.05
N CYS A 116 22.16 0.83 18.23
CA CYS A 116 23.03 -0.26 17.80
C CYS A 116 23.48 -1.08 19.00
N TYR A 117 23.46 -2.39 18.85
CA TYR A 117 23.93 -3.34 19.86
C TYR A 117 25.05 -4.21 19.29
N ASP A 118 26.03 -4.53 20.12
CA ASP A 118 27.09 -5.49 19.80
C ASP A 118 26.59 -6.93 19.85
N ASN A 119 27.50 -7.88 19.67
CA ASN A 119 27.24 -9.32 19.75
C ASN A 119 26.86 -9.81 21.16
N GLU A 120 27.18 -9.05 22.21
CA GLU A 120 26.80 -9.37 23.60
C GLU A 120 25.48 -8.67 24.01
N GLY A 121 24.88 -7.90 23.10
CA GLY A 121 23.64 -7.18 23.34
C GLY A 121 23.82 -5.85 24.07
N LYS A 122 25.05 -5.36 24.23
CA LYS A 122 25.31 -4.05 24.85
C LYS A 122 25.12 -2.93 23.84
N VAL A 123 24.61 -1.80 24.31
CA VAL A 123 24.44 -0.60 23.48
C VAL A 123 25.81 -0.05 23.08
N VAL A 124 26.08 -0.04 21.77
CA VAL A 124 27.28 0.58 21.18
C VAL A 124 27.01 2.03 20.77
N TYR A 125 25.77 2.31 20.36
CA TYR A 125 25.36 3.66 19.97
C TYR A 125 23.85 3.83 20.14
N HIS A 126 23.43 5.00 20.61
CA HIS A 126 22.04 5.44 20.59
C HIS A 126 21.99 6.89 20.14
N GLY A 127 21.28 7.18 19.06
CA GLY A 127 21.22 8.53 18.53
C GLY A 127 20.57 8.60 17.15
N ASN A 128 20.70 9.77 16.52
CA ASN A 128 20.13 9.99 15.19
C ASN A 128 21.02 9.41 14.08
N PHE A 129 20.36 9.00 12.99
CA PHE A 129 20.93 8.56 11.73
C PHE A 129 20.38 9.42 10.58
N LEU A 130 21.26 9.80 9.65
CA LEU A 130 20.90 10.47 8.41
C LEU A 130 21.52 9.71 7.24
N ALA A 131 20.69 9.19 6.34
CA ALA A 131 21.11 8.42 5.17
C ALA A 131 22.16 7.35 5.53
N ASP A 132 21.79 6.50 6.49
CA ASP A 132 22.57 5.38 7.01
C ASP A 132 23.71 5.71 7.99
N LYS A 133 24.10 6.99 8.13
CA LYS A 133 25.25 7.39 8.96
C LYS A 133 24.81 7.96 10.32
N PRO A 134 25.48 7.59 11.43
CA PRO A 134 25.24 8.24 12.71
C PRO A 134 25.58 9.73 12.62
N THR A 135 24.76 10.58 13.25
CA THR A 135 24.98 12.04 13.25
C THR A 135 25.85 12.52 14.40
N ALA A 136 26.09 11.67 15.40
CA ALA A 136 26.95 11.93 16.55
C ALA A 136 28.16 10.99 16.55
N THR A 137 29.10 11.24 17.46
CA THR A 137 30.29 10.40 17.64
C THR A 137 29.92 8.95 17.90
N TYR A 138 30.60 8.03 17.21
CA TYR A 138 30.43 6.58 17.30
C TYR A 138 31.76 5.92 17.70
N PRO A 139 31.79 4.97 18.67
CA PRO A 139 30.66 4.53 19.49
C PRO A 139 30.22 5.62 20.49
N ALA A 140 29.08 5.42 21.14
CA ALA A 140 28.61 6.32 22.18
C ALA A 140 29.59 6.34 23.37
N GLN A 141 29.80 7.52 23.95
CA GLN A 141 30.65 7.68 25.14
C GLN A 141 29.95 7.28 26.44
N ALA A 142 28.62 7.38 26.48
CA ALA A 142 27.83 7.06 27.65
C ALA A 142 27.32 5.61 27.62
N SER A 143 27.52 4.89 28.72
CA SER A 143 27.00 3.53 28.90
C SER A 143 25.50 3.57 29.22
N GLN A 144 24.70 2.82 28.45
CA GLN A 144 23.31 2.50 28.82
C GLN A 144 23.27 1.09 29.44
N ALA A 145 23.99 0.88 30.54
CA ALA A 145 24.20 -0.44 31.15
C ALA A 145 22.91 -1.21 31.46
N ASP A 146 21.82 -0.50 31.78
CA ASP A 146 20.53 -1.11 32.08
C ASP A 146 19.78 -1.59 30.84
N LYS A 147 20.16 -1.15 29.63
CA LYS A 147 19.48 -1.48 28.36
C LYS A 147 20.31 -2.50 27.59
N LEU A 148 19.71 -3.64 27.29
CA LEU A 148 20.35 -4.74 26.55
C LEU A 148 19.44 -5.26 25.45
N PHE A 149 20.02 -5.84 24.41
CA PHE A 149 19.33 -6.76 23.52
C PHE A 149 19.57 -8.18 24.02
N SER A 150 18.49 -8.93 24.27
CA SER A 150 18.57 -10.22 24.94
C SER A 150 17.78 -11.29 24.20
N ILE A 151 18.25 -12.53 24.36
CA ILE A 151 17.49 -13.73 24.02
C ILE A 151 17.08 -14.39 25.34
N ILE A 152 15.78 -14.60 25.53
CA ILE A 152 15.22 -15.25 26.72
C ILE A 152 14.45 -16.49 26.25
N GLU A 153 14.99 -17.67 26.54
CA GLU A 153 14.33 -18.94 26.26
C GLU A 153 13.02 -19.05 27.07
N LEU A 154 11.96 -19.48 26.41
CA LEU A 154 10.65 -19.66 27.01
C LEU A 154 10.47 -21.13 27.42
N SER A 155 9.65 -21.37 28.45
CA SER A 155 9.41 -22.71 29.00
C SER A 155 8.77 -23.70 28.02
N ASP A 156 8.09 -23.19 26.99
CA ASP A 156 7.47 -23.98 25.92
C ASP A 156 8.43 -24.32 24.77
N GLY A 157 9.71 -23.91 24.87
CA GLY A 157 10.72 -24.09 23.84
C GLY A 157 10.72 -23.00 22.75
N GLY A 158 9.94 -21.93 22.91
CA GLY A 158 10.09 -20.69 22.16
C GLY A 158 11.17 -19.78 22.73
N ALA A 159 11.30 -18.57 22.20
CA ALA A 159 12.18 -17.54 22.73
C ALA A 159 11.62 -16.13 22.53
N PHE A 160 11.90 -15.26 23.51
CA PHE A 160 11.85 -13.81 23.32
C PHE A 160 13.22 -13.33 22.81
N ILE A 161 13.22 -12.44 21.83
CA ILE A 161 14.40 -11.85 21.20
C ILE A 161 14.13 -10.35 21.04
N GLY A 162 14.78 -9.50 21.83
CA GLY A 162 14.46 -8.07 21.80
C GLY A 162 15.12 -7.23 22.87
N GLU A 163 14.66 -5.99 22.97
CA GLU A 163 15.14 -5.03 23.97
C GLU A 163 14.67 -5.42 25.38
N THR A 164 15.57 -5.30 26.34
CA THR A 164 15.34 -5.52 27.77
C THR A 164 15.90 -4.38 28.58
N LYS A 165 15.24 -4.08 29.70
CA LYS A 165 15.74 -3.20 30.74
C LYS A 165 15.87 -3.99 32.04
N GLN A 166 17.09 -4.08 32.58
CA GLN A 166 17.38 -4.91 33.77
C GLN A 166 16.88 -6.35 33.64
N GLY A 167 17.06 -6.95 32.45
CA GLY A 167 16.62 -8.32 32.14
C GLY A 167 15.11 -8.49 31.89
N ILE A 168 14.31 -7.42 32.02
CA ILE A 168 12.86 -7.46 31.77
C ILE A 168 12.58 -6.91 30.36
N PRO A 169 11.75 -7.58 29.52
CA PRO A 169 11.38 -7.08 28.19
C PRO A 169 10.88 -5.63 28.23
N ASN A 170 11.53 -4.74 27.47
CA ASN A 170 11.23 -3.31 27.44
C ASN A 170 11.76 -2.68 26.15
N GLY A 171 10.87 -2.22 25.28
CA GLY A 171 11.15 -1.82 23.91
C GLY A 171 10.66 -2.85 22.90
N LEU A 172 11.21 -2.82 21.68
CA LEU A 172 10.77 -3.69 20.60
C LEU A 172 11.27 -5.13 20.82
N GLY A 173 10.38 -6.10 20.64
CA GLY A 173 10.72 -7.51 20.81
C GLY A 173 9.96 -8.45 19.87
N LEU A 174 10.56 -9.61 19.69
CA LEU A 174 10.05 -10.73 18.90
C LEU A 174 9.85 -11.91 19.82
N VAL A 175 8.70 -12.55 19.79
CA VAL A 175 8.48 -13.86 20.40
C VAL A 175 8.33 -14.87 19.29
N LEU A 176 9.25 -15.82 19.25
CA LEU A 176 9.15 -16.97 18.38
C LEU A 176 8.66 -18.16 19.18
N MET A 177 7.56 -18.75 18.74
CA MET A 177 6.97 -19.93 19.36
C MET A 177 7.56 -21.20 18.77
N LYS A 178 7.51 -22.31 19.52
CA LYS A 178 8.02 -23.62 19.08
C LYS A 178 7.37 -24.13 17.78
N ASN A 179 6.14 -23.72 17.50
CA ASN A 179 5.42 -24.07 16.26
C ASN A 179 5.88 -23.25 15.03
N GLY A 180 6.86 -22.35 15.19
CA GLY A 180 7.39 -21.49 14.13
C GLY A 180 6.60 -20.20 13.93
N ASP A 181 5.53 -19.96 14.70
CA ASP A 181 4.82 -18.70 14.69
C ASP A 181 5.69 -17.60 15.32
N LEU A 182 5.54 -16.38 14.82
CA LEU A 182 6.27 -15.21 15.27
C LEU A 182 5.31 -14.11 15.69
N CYS A 183 5.61 -13.44 16.80
CA CYS A 183 4.91 -12.24 17.20
C CYS A 183 5.88 -11.08 17.48
N GLN A 184 5.80 -10.01 16.70
CA GLN A 184 6.51 -8.75 16.92
C GLN A 184 5.60 -7.79 17.70
N SER A 185 6.12 -7.16 18.76
CA SER A 185 5.39 -6.14 19.52
C SER A 185 6.36 -5.25 20.29
N ASP A 186 5.91 -4.08 20.71
CA ASP A 186 6.57 -3.33 21.78
C ASP A 186 6.22 -3.92 23.15
N TYR A 187 7.14 -3.72 24.10
CA TYR A 187 7.03 -4.19 25.48
C TYR A 187 7.30 -3.06 26.46
N LYS A 188 6.56 -3.05 27.57
CA LYS A 188 6.79 -2.16 28.70
C LYS A 188 6.72 -2.98 29.98
N ASN A 189 7.85 -3.05 30.69
CA ASN A 189 7.98 -3.78 31.96
C ASN A 189 7.52 -5.25 31.86
N GLY A 190 7.87 -5.93 30.78
CA GLY A 190 7.53 -7.33 30.55
C GLY A 190 6.19 -7.55 29.83
N GLU A 191 5.31 -6.54 29.81
CA GLU A 191 4.00 -6.64 29.19
C GLU A 191 4.03 -6.15 27.74
N ARG A 192 3.31 -6.84 26.85
CA ARG A 192 3.11 -6.39 25.46
C ARG A 192 2.24 -5.13 25.45
N CYS A 193 2.59 -4.18 24.59
CA CYS A 193 1.82 -2.96 24.40
C CYS A 193 1.86 -2.49 22.94
N GLY A 194 0.89 -1.66 22.57
CA GLY A 194 0.87 -1.01 21.26
C GLY A 194 0.41 -1.94 20.13
N ILE A 195 0.93 -1.70 18.93
CA ILE A 195 0.56 -2.46 17.74
C ILE A 195 1.60 -3.56 17.50
N GLY A 196 1.15 -4.78 17.24
CA GLY A 196 2.01 -5.90 16.93
C GLY A 196 1.57 -6.68 15.70
N LEU A 197 2.51 -7.45 15.16
CA LEU A 197 2.30 -8.42 14.09
C LEU A 197 2.33 -9.82 14.70
N TYR A 198 1.27 -10.60 14.49
CA TYR A 198 1.32 -12.05 14.62
C TYR A 198 1.44 -12.67 13.23
N LEU A 199 2.39 -13.58 13.03
CA LEU A 199 2.68 -14.23 11.76
C LEU A 199 2.78 -15.72 12.01
N THR A 200 1.90 -16.50 11.40
CA THR A 200 1.96 -17.96 11.50
C THR A 200 3.12 -18.51 10.67
N SER A 201 3.60 -19.69 11.04
CA SER A 201 4.60 -20.44 10.26
C SER A 201 4.17 -20.65 8.80
N ASP A 202 2.87 -20.80 8.54
CA ASP A 202 2.30 -20.93 7.20
C ASP A 202 2.15 -19.59 6.44
N GLY A 203 2.39 -18.45 7.11
CA GLY A 203 2.41 -17.13 6.49
C GLY A 203 1.11 -16.34 6.56
N ASN A 204 0.10 -16.83 7.30
CA ASN A 204 -1.04 -16.01 7.69
C ASN A 204 -0.60 -14.98 8.71
N TRP A 205 -1.26 -13.83 8.74
CA TRP A 205 -0.87 -12.76 9.66
C TRP A 205 -2.07 -12.05 10.25
N GLU A 206 -1.87 -11.48 11.44
CA GLU A 206 -2.79 -10.58 12.12
C GLU A 206 -2.04 -9.35 12.64
N THR A 207 -2.65 -8.19 12.48
CA THR A 207 -2.27 -6.99 13.22
C THR A 207 -3.07 -6.95 14.51
N LEU A 208 -2.39 -6.86 15.65
CA LEU A 208 -2.99 -6.85 16.97
C LEU A 208 -2.77 -5.49 17.64
N SER A 209 -3.77 -4.99 18.38
CA SER A 209 -3.58 -3.93 19.38
C SER A 209 -3.52 -4.55 20.77
N PHE A 210 -2.53 -4.18 21.56
CA PHE A 210 -2.34 -4.62 22.94
C PHE A 210 -2.58 -3.45 23.91
N GLU A 211 -3.66 -3.54 24.67
CA GLU A 211 -4.11 -2.51 25.61
C GLU A 211 -4.58 -3.16 26.91
N ASN A 212 -4.01 -2.74 28.05
CA ASN A 212 -4.39 -3.21 29.40
C ASN A 212 -4.42 -4.75 29.54
N GLY A 213 -3.39 -5.43 29.00
CA GLY A 213 -3.27 -6.90 29.04
C GLY A 213 -4.25 -7.65 28.12
N LYS A 214 -5.03 -6.95 27.30
CA LYS A 214 -5.92 -7.54 26.29
C LYS A 214 -5.37 -7.30 24.90
N SER A 215 -5.70 -8.21 23.98
CA SER A 215 -5.35 -8.10 22.56
C SER A 215 -6.61 -8.05 21.69
N TYR A 216 -6.59 -7.21 20.67
CA TYR A 216 -7.67 -7.07 19.68
C TYR A 216 -7.11 -7.16 18.27
N THR A 217 -7.71 -8.00 17.42
CA THR A 217 -7.34 -8.08 16.00
C THR A 217 -7.87 -6.87 15.24
N ILE A 218 -6.96 -6.09 14.66
CA ILE A 218 -7.27 -4.91 13.84
C ILE A 218 -7.56 -5.34 12.40
N THR A 219 -6.73 -6.22 11.86
CA THR A 219 -6.87 -6.78 10.51
C THR A 219 -6.07 -8.07 10.40
N SER A 220 -6.36 -8.88 9.38
CA SER A 220 -5.73 -10.17 9.13
C SER A 220 -5.50 -10.40 7.64
N SER A 221 -4.66 -11.40 7.33
CA SER A 221 -4.49 -11.88 5.95
C SER A 221 -5.80 -12.34 5.33
N GLU A 222 -6.70 -12.94 6.11
CA GLU A 222 -8.02 -13.36 5.64
C GLU A 222 -8.88 -12.16 5.22
N ASN A 223 -9.03 -11.16 6.10
CA ASN A 223 -9.75 -9.93 5.79
C ASN A 223 -9.15 -9.21 4.56
N TYR A 224 -7.82 -9.12 4.51
CA TYR A 224 -7.11 -8.52 3.37
C TYR A 224 -7.38 -9.28 2.06
N ASN A 225 -7.30 -10.62 2.07
CA ASN A 225 -7.51 -11.44 0.88
C ASN A 225 -8.95 -11.31 0.35
N GLN A 226 -9.94 -11.24 1.23
CA GLN A 226 -11.34 -10.99 0.85
C GLN A 226 -11.49 -9.64 0.13
N ILE A 227 -10.94 -8.57 0.72
CA ILE A 227 -10.99 -7.22 0.15
C ILE A 227 -10.26 -7.15 -1.20
N ASP A 228 -9.06 -7.74 -1.31
CA ASP A 228 -8.28 -7.72 -2.54
C ASP A 228 -8.94 -8.56 -3.65
N ASN A 229 -9.56 -9.69 -3.31
CA ASN A 229 -10.32 -10.51 -4.27
C ASN A 229 -11.54 -9.77 -4.80
N GLN A 230 -12.32 -9.12 -3.94
CA GLN A 230 -13.44 -8.26 -4.34
C GLN A 230 -12.96 -7.13 -5.26
N ARG A 231 -11.87 -6.45 -4.89
CA ARG A 231 -11.26 -5.39 -5.70
C ARG A 231 -10.84 -5.90 -7.09
N LYS A 232 -10.18 -7.05 -7.16
CA LYS A 232 -9.77 -7.68 -8.43
C LYS A 232 -10.97 -8.07 -9.28
N GLN A 233 -12.04 -8.59 -8.67
CA GLN A 233 -13.28 -8.91 -9.37
C GLN A 233 -13.92 -7.65 -9.96
N MET A 234 -14.10 -6.59 -9.17
CA MET A 234 -14.66 -5.32 -9.66
C MET A 234 -13.84 -4.73 -10.82
N VAL A 235 -12.51 -4.80 -10.75
CA VAL A 235 -11.63 -4.36 -11.84
C VAL A 235 -11.83 -5.21 -13.11
N ARG A 236 -11.91 -6.54 -12.98
CA ARG A 236 -12.16 -7.44 -14.13
C ARG A 236 -13.51 -7.16 -14.79
N GLU A 237 -14.56 -6.99 -13.98
CA GLU A 237 -15.91 -6.68 -14.47
C GLU A 237 -15.95 -5.33 -15.18
N ALA A 238 -15.29 -4.30 -14.62
CA ALA A 238 -15.17 -2.99 -15.25
C ALA A 238 -14.44 -3.06 -16.61
N TRP A 239 -13.34 -3.82 -16.70
CA TRP A 239 -12.62 -4.04 -17.96
C TRP A 239 -13.44 -4.82 -18.98
N ALA A 240 -14.15 -5.87 -18.55
CA ALA A 240 -15.02 -6.63 -19.43
C ALA A 240 -16.17 -5.77 -19.98
N LYS A 241 -16.77 -4.92 -19.13
CA LYS A 241 -17.80 -3.96 -19.54
C LYS A 241 -17.25 -2.96 -20.56
N ALA A 242 -16.11 -2.34 -20.26
CA ALA A 242 -15.47 -1.40 -21.19
C ALA A 242 -15.11 -2.05 -22.53
N GLY A 243 -14.61 -3.30 -22.52
CA GLY A 243 -14.32 -4.06 -23.73
C GLY A 243 -15.57 -4.34 -24.56
N LYS A 244 -16.70 -4.71 -23.93
CA LYS A 244 -17.99 -4.91 -24.62
C LYS A 244 -18.52 -3.62 -25.23
N GLU A 245 -18.44 -2.51 -24.51
CA GLU A 245 -18.85 -1.19 -25.03
C GLU A 245 -17.98 -0.78 -26.24
N LEU A 246 -16.66 -0.99 -26.16
CA LEU A 246 -15.74 -0.70 -27.26
C LEU A 246 -16.01 -1.59 -28.49
N ALA A 247 -16.26 -2.89 -28.28
CA ALA A 247 -16.63 -3.80 -29.35
C ALA A 247 -17.93 -3.39 -30.03
N GLY A 248 -18.96 -3.03 -29.26
CA GLY A 248 -20.23 -2.51 -29.79
C GLY A 248 -20.06 -1.25 -30.64
N LEU A 249 -19.26 -0.29 -30.17
CA LEU A 249 -18.92 0.91 -30.94
C LEU A 249 -18.17 0.58 -32.23
N SER A 250 -17.26 -0.41 -32.20
CA SER A 250 -16.52 -0.84 -33.39
C SER A 250 -17.43 -1.50 -34.44
N THR A 251 -18.38 -2.34 -34.03
CA THR A 251 -19.34 -2.98 -34.94
C THR A 251 -20.25 -1.94 -35.59
N GLN A 252 -20.78 -0.99 -34.80
CA GLN A 252 -21.57 0.12 -35.33
C GLN A 252 -20.77 0.98 -36.33
N LEU A 253 -19.48 1.22 -36.07
CA LEU A 253 -18.62 1.96 -36.99
C LEU A 253 -18.44 1.21 -38.32
N VAL A 254 -18.16 -0.09 -38.29
CA VAL A 254 -18.01 -0.92 -39.50
C VAL A 254 -19.30 -0.95 -40.31
N GLU A 255 -20.45 -1.10 -39.64
CA GLU A 255 -21.77 -1.09 -40.28
C GLU A 255 -22.06 0.26 -40.95
N ASN A 256 -21.78 1.37 -40.26
CA ASN A 256 -21.95 2.71 -40.81
C ASN A 256 -21.02 2.97 -42.01
N VAL A 257 -19.76 2.54 -41.94
CA VAL A 257 -18.82 2.66 -43.07
C VAL A 257 -19.31 1.84 -44.27
N SER A 258 -19.77 0.60 -44.04
CA SER A 258 -20.34 -0.25 -45.09
C SER A 258 -21.56 0.40 -45.75
N ASN A 259 -22.46 0.99 -44.96
CA ASN A 259 -23.62 1.72 -45.46
C ASN A 259 -23.23 2.97 -46.27
N ILE A 260 -22.19 3.70 -45.87
CA ILE A 260 -21.66 4.83 -46.65
C ILE A 260 -21.09 4.35 -47.99
N TYR A 261 -20.33 3.25 -48.00
CA TYR A 261 -19.79 2.67 -49.23
C TYR A 261 -20.88 2.19 -50.20
N SER A 262 -21.97 1.60 -49.70
CA SER A 262 -23.08 1.15 -50.55
C SER A 262 -23.87 2.30 -51.17
N ILE A 263 -24.05 3.40 -50.41
CA ILE A 263 -24.63 4.66 -50.91
C ILE A 263 -23.71 5.31 -51.96
N ALA A 264 -22.41 5.39 -51.70
CA ALA A 264 -21.43 5.99 -52.61
C ALA A 264 -21.34 5.24 -53.95
N ASN A 265 -21.58 3.93 -53.95
CA ASN A 265 -21.61 3.09 -55.16
C ASN A 265 -23.00 2.97 -55.80
N GLY A 266 -23.94 3.88 -55.46
CA GLY A 266 -25.19 4.05 -56.19
C GLY A 266 -26.24 2.95 -55.98
N LYS A 267 -26.07 2.07 -54.98
CA LYS A 267 -27.13 1.12 -54.60
C LYS A 267 -28.11 1.81 -53.65
N SER A 268 -29.39 1.83 -54.03
CA SER A 268 -30.46 2.25 -53.13
C SER A 268 -30.54 1.27 -51.95
N VAL A 269 -30.18 1.75 -50.76
CA VAL A 269 -30.37 0.98 -49.53
C VAL A 269 -31.87 0.84 -49.31
N SER A 270 -32.40 -0.36 -49.54
CA SER A 270 -33.75 -0.70 -49.11
C SER A 270 -33.78 -0.59 -47.59
N ASN A 271 -34.55 0.36 -47.07
CA ASN A 271 -34.83 0.50 -45.66
C ASN A 271 -35.71 -0.69 -45.23
N SER A 272 -35.13 -1.89 -45.18
CA SER A 272 -35.72 -2.98 -44.41
C SER A 272 -35.64 -2.52 -42.98
N SER A 273 -36.79 -2.31 -42.36
CA SER A 273 -36.99 -2.05 -40.94
C SER A 273 -36.20 -3.06 -40.09
N ALA A 274 -34.91 -2.80 -39.89
CA ALA A 274 -34.10 -3.45 -38.88
C ALA A 274 -34.31 -2.62 -37.62
N ASN A 275 -34.98 -3.23 -36.65
CA ASN A 275 -35.23 -2.72 -35.31
C ASN A 275 -34.05 -1.86 -34.81
N ILE A 276 -34.22 -0.54 -34.84
CA ILE A 276 -33.73 0.28 -33.75
C ILE A 276 -34.47 -0.27 -32.54
N SER A 277 -33.82 -1.12 -31.75
CA SER A 277 -34.37 -1.54 -30.47
C SER A 277 -34.41 -0.30 -29.58
N SER A 278 -35.49 0.47 -29.70
CA SER A 278 -36.04 1.18 -28.57
C SER A 278 -36.19 0.14 -27.47
N ILE A 279 -35.38 0.24 -26.42
CA ILE A 279 -35.71 -0.40 -25.15
C ILE A 279 -36.96 0.33 -24.67
N THR A 280 -38.11 -0.18 -25.05
CA THR A 280 -39.41 0.19 -24.49
C THR A 280 -39.58 -0.58 -23.20
N THR A 281 -39.59 0.12 -22.07
CA THR A 281 -40.29 -0.35 -20.87
C THR A 281 -41.77 0.04 -21.03
N SER A 282 -42.60 -0.95 -21.36
CA SER A 282 -44.07 -1.02 -21.22
C SER A 282 -44.56 -0.48 -19.87
N ASP A 283 -45.77 0.04 -19.64
CA ASP A 283 -46.98 0.41 -20.42
C ASP A 283 -47.86 1.26 -19.46
N VAL A 284 -49.00 1.77 -19.97
CA VAL A 284 -50.25 2.23 -19.29
C VAL A 284 -50.55 3.73 -19.49
N PRO A 285 -51.81 4.09 -19.86
CA PRO A 285 -52.08 4.70 -21.16
C PRO A 285 -52.49 6.18 -21.08
N VAL A 286 -52.33 6.87 -22.21
CA VAL A 286 -52.88 8.22 -22.43
C VAL A 286 -54.15 8.10 -23.27
N SER A 287 -55.27 8.53 -22.69
CA SER A 287 -56.45 8.95 -23.43
C SER A 287 -56.27 10.38 -23.97
N ASN A 288 -56.70 10.56 -25.21
CA ASN A 288 -56.92 11.81 -25.95
C ASN A 288 -57.20 13.05 -25.08
N ASP A 289 -56.68 14.22 -25.45
CA ASP A 289 -57.42 15.11 -26.35
C ASP A 289 -56.65 16.37 -26.78
N ASN A 290 -57.20 16.98 -27.82
CA ASN A 290 -56.71 18.01 -28.71
C ASN A 290 -56.50 19.42 -28.13
N ASN A 291 -55.89 20.26 -28.97
CA ASN A 291 -56.01 21.73 -29.07
C ASN A 291 -55.21 22.55 -28.05
N SER A 292 -54.58 23.69 -28.38
CA SER A 292 -54.47 24.47 -29.61
C SER A 292 -53.47 25.61 -29.37
N ALA A 293 -52.89 26.09 -30.47
CA ALA A 293 -52.51 27.49 -30.74
C ALA A 293 -51.46 28.23 -29.87
N LYS A 294 -50.40 28.61 -30.59
CA LYS A 294 -49.79 29.95 -30.69
C LYS A 294 -48.95 30.51 -29.51
N ALA A 295 -47.64 30.48 -29.74
CA ALA A 295 -46.84 31.64 -30.18
C ALA A 295 -45.71 32.14 -29.25
N GLN A 296 -44.61 32.47 -29.95
CA GLN A 296 -43.50 33.37 -29.63
C GLN A 296 -42.29 32.85 -28.84
N ASN A 297 -41.26 32.54 -29.64
CA ASN A 297 -39.84 32.88 -29.47
C ASN A 297 -39.31 32.98 -28.03
N THR A 298 -38.77 31.86 -27.56
CA THR A 298 -37.75 31.83 -26.51
C THR A 298 -36.50 31.19 -27.11
N LYS A 299 -35.34 31.83 -26.90
CA LYS A 299 -34.02 31.47 -27.44
C LYS A 299 -33.80 29.95 -27.42
N ASN A 300 -33.68 29.38 -28.63
CA ASN A 300 -33.42 27.98 -28.88
C ASN A 300 -32.18 27.49 -28.11
N ASN A 301 -32.40 26.68 -27.08
CA ASN A 301 -31.36 25.85 -26.49
C ASN A 301 -31.10 24.73 -27.50
N THR A 302 -30.13 24.93 -28.41
CA THR A 302 -29.76 23.93 -29.42
C THR A 302 -29.17 22.74 -28.68
N GLN A 303 -29.99 21.72 -28.46
CA GLN A 303 -29.59 20.49 -27.80
C GLN A 303 -28.51 19.85 -28.66
N MET A 304 -27.31 19.64 -28.08
CA MET A 304 -26.17 19.06 -28.79
C MET A 304 -26.58 17.74 -29.45
N SER A 305 -26.09 17.49 -30.67
CA SER A 305 -26.27 16.18 -31.29
C SER A 305 -25.69 15.09 -30.38
N MET A 306 -26.20 13.86 -30.46
CA MET A 306 -25.75 12.78 -29.57
C MET A 306 -24.24 12.54 -29.70
N SER A 307 -23.67 12.67 -30.91
CA SER A 307 -22.22 12.56 -31.14
C SER A 307 -21.44 13.73 -30.54
N ASP A 308 -21.97 14.95 -30.62
CA ASP A 308 -21.40 16.13 -29.98
C ASP A 308 -21.45 16.04 -28.46
N GLN A 309 -22.53 15.51 -27.89
CA GLN A 309 -22.67 15.30 -26.45
C GLN A 309 -21.65 14.26 -25.94
N VAL A 310 -21.43 13.17 -26.68
CA VAL A 310 -20.40 12.18 -26.37
C VAL A 310 -18.99 12.80 -26.45
N ASN A 311 -18.71 13.57 -27.51
CA ASN A 311 -17.42 14.24 -27.68
C ASN A 311 -17.15 15.27 -26.57
N TYR A 312 -18.17 16.04 -26.20
CA TYR A 312 -18.10 16.99 -25.09
C TYR A 312 -17.83 16.28 -23.75
N ASN A 313 -18.52 15.18 -23.49
CA ASN A 313 -18.30 14.38 -22.28
C ASN A 313 -16.90 13.77 -22.24
N SER A 314 -16.38 13.30 -23.38
CA SER A 314 -15.01 12.79 -23.50
C SER A 314 -13.97 13.87 -23.18
N LEU A 315 -14.13 15.08 -23.73
CA LEU A 315 -13.27 16.22 -23.40
C LEU A 315 -13.37 16.61 -21.92
N ARG A 316 -14.58 16.63 -21.36
CA ARG A 316 -14.79 16.90 -19.93
C ARG A 316 -14.11 15.85 -19.04
N ASN A 317 -14.17 14.58 -19.42
CA ASN A 317 -13.50 13.51 -18.68
C ASN A 317 -11.97 13.63 -18.77
N THR A 318 -11.46 14.01 -19.94
CA THR A 318 -10.03 14.29 -20.14
C THR A 318 -9.58 15.48 -19.28
N TYR A 319 -10.39 16.55 -19.20
CA TYR A 319 -10.15 17.69 -18.31
C TYR A 319 -10.08 17.25 -16.83
N ASN A 320 -11.04 16.46 -16.37
CA ASN A 320 -11.08 15.97 -14.99
C ASN A 320 -9.90 15.03 -14.67
N LYS A 321 -9.43 14.25 -15.65
CA LYS A 321 -8.23 13.42 -15.51
C LYS A 321 -6.99 14.29 -15.29
N TRP A 322 -6.80 15.33 -16.10
CA TRP A 322 -5.68 16.27 -15.91
C TRP A 322 -5.74 16.98 -14.55
N ALA A 323 -6.93 17.34 -14.08
CA ALA A 323 -7.10 17.89 -12.74
C ALA A 323 -6.66 16.90 -11.64
N SER A 324 -7.04 15.62 -11.76
CA SER A 324 -6.60 14.55 -10.84
C SER A 324 -5.08 14.32 -10.91
N ASP A 325 -4.50 14.35 -12.11
CA ASP A 325 -3.07 14.19 -12.31
C ASP A 325 -2.30 15.37 -11.66
N LEU A 326 -2.77 16.61 -11.83
CA LEU A 326 -2.21 17.78 -11.14
C LEU A 326 -2.30 17.66 -9.61
N MET A 327 -3.40 17.13 -9.06
CA MET A 327 -3.51 16.88 -7.62
C MET A 327 -2.47 15.87 -7.11
N GLN A 328 -2.10 14.89 -7.95
CA GLN A 328 -1.08 13.90 -7.59
C GLN A 328 0.35 14.42 -7.77
N MET A 329 0.56 15.49 -8.54
CA MET A 329 1.86 16.11 -8.71
C MET A 329 2.33 16.86 -7.46
N LYS A 330 1.42 17.24 -6.53
CA LYS A 330 1.75 17.94 -5.29
C LYS A 330 1.72 17.04 -4.07
N ASN A 331 2.72 17.15 -3.21
CA ASN A 331 2.62 16.64 -1.85
C ASN A 331 1.82 17.63 -0.96
N ALA A 332 1.56 17.25 0.29
CA ALA A 332 0.83 18.06 1.26
C ALA A 332 1.45 19.47 1.49
N ASN A 333 2.73 19.64 1.17
CA ASN A 333 3.48 20.89 1.35
C ASN A 333 3.56 21.73 0.05
N GLY A 334 2.84 21.35 -1.00
CA GLY A 334 2.81 22.06 -2.28
C GLY A 334 4.05 21.85 -3.16
N GLN A 335 4.95 20.95 -2.79
CA GLN A 335 6.13 20.61 -3.58
C GLN A 335 5.85 19.43 -4.52
N TYR A 336 6.62 19.35 -5.61
CA TYR A 336 6.53 18.24 -6.56
C TYR A 336 6.91 16.91 -5.89
N GLN A 337 6.11 15.87 -6.16
CA GLN A 337 6.38 14.50 -5.71
C GLN A 337 6.47 13.54 -6.89
N ASN A 338 6.86 12.28 -6.65
CA ASN A 338 6.83 11.20 -7.64
C ASN A 338 7.65 11.44 -8.93
N GLY A 339 8.66 12.32 -8.90
CA GLY A 339 9.53 12.60 -10.04
C GLY A 339 8.95 13.55 -11.09
N PHE A 340 7.79 14.15 -10.82
CA PHE A 340 7.19 15.18 -11.67
C PHE A 340 8.01 16.47 -11.69
N LYS A 341 8.06 17.12 -12.85
CA LYS A 341 8.79 18.36 -13.09
C LYS A 341 7.83 19.52 -13.33
N ALA A 342 8.33 20.75 -13.21
CA ALA A 342 7.57 21.96 -13.53
C ALA A 342 7.06 21.98 -14.99
N SER A 343 7.75 21.31 -15.91
CA SER A 343 7.30 21.12 -17.30
C SER A 343 6.01 20.31 -17.39
N ASP A 344 5.83 19.29 -16.53
CA ASP A 344 4.70 18.36 -16.58
C ASP A 344 3.43 19.06 -16.07
N LYS A 345 3.57 19.86 -15.01
CA LYS A 345 2.53 20.77 -14.53
C LYS A 345 2.11 21.74 -15.64
N LYS A 346 3.07 22.46 -16.24
CA LYS A 346 2.78 23.43 -17.29
C LYS A 346 2.08 22.79 -18.49
N HIS A 347 2.46 21.58 -18.86
CA HIS A 347 1.81 20.82 -19.92
C HIS A 347 0.36 20.48 -19.59
N ALA A 348 0.10 19.94 -18.40
CA ALA A 348 -1.25 19.62 -17.94
C ALA A 348 -2.17 20.87 -17.91
N GLN A 349 -1.67 22.00 -17.40
CA GLN A 349 -2.40 23.27 -17.36
C GLN A 349 -2.74 23.78 -18.77
N ASN A 350 -1.78 23.69 -19.71
CA ASN A 350 -2.01 24.07 -21.10
C ASN A 350 -3.08 23.20 -21.76
N GLU A 351 -3.07 21.88 -21.51
CA GLU A 351 -4.08 20.97 -22.04
C GLU A 351 -5.48 21.25 -21.46
N MET A 352 -5.57 21.54 -20.16
CA MET A 352 -6.84 21.94 -19.52
C MET A 352 -7.40 23.22 -20.14
N LYS A 353 -6.58 24.26 -20.32
CA LYS A 353 -6.95 25.52 -20.98
C LYS A 353 -7.39 25.31 -22.42
N ARG A 354 -6.66 24.45 -23.16
CA ARG A 354 -6.98 24.09 -24.55
C ARG A 354 -8.34 23.37 -24.63
N ILE A 355 -8.62 22.44 -23.74
CA ILE A 355 -9.89 21.70 -23.69
C ILE A 355 -11.07 22.64 -23.42
N ARG A 356 -10.97 23.51 -22.42
CA ARG A 356 -12.03 24.50 -22.12
C ARG A 356 -12.28 25.43 -23.30
N LYS A 357 -11.23 25.95 -23.92
CA LYS A 357 -11.34 26.79 -25.13
C LYS A 357 -12.00 26.04 -26.28
N SER A 358 -11.60 24.79 -26.51
CA SER A 358 -12.17 23.95 -27.59
C SER A 358 -13.65 23.65 -27.37
N ALA A 359 -14.06 23.38 -26.13
CA ALA A 359 -15.46 23.14 -25.79
C ALA A 359 -16.33 24.39 -26.00
N MET A 360 -15.83 25.56 -25.59
CA MET A 360 -16.50 26.85 -25.79
C MET A 360 -16.60 27.22 -27.27
N GLN A 361 -15.53 27.03 -28.05
CA GLN A 361 -15.53 27.34 -29.48
C GLN A 361 -16.45 26.43 -30.29
N LYS A 362 -16.49 25.13 -29.96
CA LYS A 362 -17.22 24.14 -30.76
C LYS A 362 -18.70 24.04 -30.41
N TRP A 363 -19.06 24.16 -29.13
CA TRP A 363 -20.43 23.94 -28.66
C TRP A 363 -21.01 25.07 -27.83
N ASN A 364 -20.29 26.20 -27.69
CA ASN A 364 -20.67 27.33 -26.83
C ASN A 364 -21.05 26.88 -25.41
N LYS A 365 -20.36 25.85 -24.91
CA LYS A 365 -20.65 25.19 -23.64
C LYS A 365 -19.39 25.09 -22.79
N GLU A 366 -19.49 25.59 -21.56
CA GLU A 366 -18.35 25.66 -20.64
C GLU A 366 -18.15 24.34 -19.89
N ILE A 367 -16.90 23.84 -19.90
CA ILE A 367 -16.46 22.83 -18.95
C ILE A 367 -16.17 23.52 -17.61
N PRO A 368 -16.80 23.10 -16.49
CA PRO A 368 -16.64 23.74 -15.19
C PRO A 368 -15.18 23.85 -14.78
N TYR A 369 -14.76 25.07 -14.44
CA TYR A 369 -13.40 25.36 -14.01
C TYR A 369 -13.04 24.64 -12.70
N ASN A 370 -11.83 24.11 -12.65
CA ASN A 370 -11.22 23.56 -11.45
C ASN A 370 -10.02 24.42 -11.05
N SER A 371 -10.02 24.91 -9.80
CA SER A 371 -8.98 25.81 -9.29
C SER A 371 -7.57 25.20 -9.30
N ILE A 372 -7.43 23.87 -9.38
CA ILE A 372 -6.13 23.22 -9.55
C ILE A 372 -5.45 23.56 -10.89
N GLU A 373 -6.21 24.04 -11.88
CA GLU A 373 -5.71 24.49 -13.18
C GLU A 373 -4.73 25.66 -13.05
N ASP A 374 -4.83 26.49 -12.00
CA ASP A 374 -3.98 27.66 -11.77
C ASP A 374 -3.11 27.56 -10.51
N TRP A 375 -3.07 26.38 -9.87
CA TRP A 375 -2.08 26.07 -8.83
C TRP A 375 -0.66 26.24 -9.37
#